data_AF-A0A031LRP8-F1
#
_entry.id   AF-A0A031LRP8-F1
#
_cell.length_a   1.000
_cell.length_b   1.000
_cell.length_c   1.000
_cell.angle_alpha   90.00
_cell.angle_beta   90.00
_cell.angle_gamma   90.00
#
_symmetry.space_group_name_H-M   'P 1'
#
loop_
_entity.id
_entity.type
_entity.pdbx_description
1 polymer ?
#
loop_
_entity_poly.entity_id
_entity_poly.type
_entity_poly.pdbx_seq_one_letter_code
_entity_poly.pdbx_strand_id
1 'polypeptide(L)'
;MKRLTWYTAKVSILSRSSIIWGFSFSLFWVLVGAFTGTPIILKDHLSLMQQYGTSSYWLGDGYRLYVSTWYMFVSISIIGSLAAASSMYFMDGMTSFKFLTRFGKIRTKELTASLLSGGVISSLLVSSILIVMLVTIFSINGLGIVVFPSDIPLLVGSVVLSGAFIFSLSLLIVIGLNLIGQDNVVFVPYILLAINIGSYFIWLYSSYSSSTVDYLVPFMAIMALSGSAYYGSGVPTSFGSVSYTNSVPYLGKMVITHSVSVPEDLLSVIVWTLVIIFLDIYLMRKVR
;
A
#
# COMPACT_ATOMS: atom_id res chain seq x y z
N MET A 1 -23.49 15.33 3.82
CA MET A 1 -22.18 14.66 3.94
C MET A 1 -22.22 13.18 3.57
N LYS A 2 -23.07 12.34 4.18
CA LYS A 2 -23.20 10.89 3.84
C LYS A 2 -23.27 10.59 2.33
N ARG A 3 -24.06 11.38 1.57
CA ARG A 3 -24.19 11.24 0.11
C ARG A 3 -22.87 11.49 -0.65
N LEU A 4 -22.07 12.45 -0.20
CA LEU A 4 -20.78 12.76 -0.82
C LEU A 4 -19.76 11.65 -0.53
N THR A 5 -19.65 11.21 0.73
CA THR A 5 -18.81 10.08 1.12
C THR A 5 -19.12 8.82 0.30
N TRP A 6 -20.41 8.50 0.16
CA TRP A 6 -20.87 7.39 -0.67
C TRP A 6 -20.51 7.58 -2.15
N TYR A 7 -20.75 8.78 -2.68
CA TYR A 7 -20.42 9.10 -4.07
C TYR A 7 -18.92 8.94 -4.33
N THR A 8 -18.07 9.48 -3.45
CA THR A 8 -16.62 9.30 -3.54
C THR A 8 -16.27 7.82 -3.56
N ALA A 9 -16.71 7.03 -2.57
CA ALA A 9 -16.38 5.60 -2.52
C ALA A 9 -16.84 4.85 -3.78
N LYS A 10 -18.05 5.13 -4.26
CA LYS A 10 -18.59 4.53 -5.48
C LYS A 10 -17.73 4.88 -6.70
N VAL A 11 -17.38 6.14 -6.87
CA VAL A 11 -16.58 6.63 -7.99
C VAL A 11 -15.15 6.09 -7.92
N SER A 12 -14.55 6.07 -6.73
CA SER A 12 -13.24 5.47 -6.49
C SER A 12 -13.17 4.03 -6.98
N ILE A 13 -14.20 3.22 -6.71
CA ILE A 13 -14.19 1.79 -7.05
C ILE A 13 -14.58 1.55 -8.51
N LEU A 14 -15.62 2.23 -9.00
CA LEU A 14 -16.23 1.93 -10.30
C LEU A 14 -15.65 2.73 -11.47
N SER A 15 -14.65 3.58 -11.24
CA SER A 15 -14.03 4.31 -12.35
C SER A 15 -13.30 3.37 -13.30
N ARG A 16 -13.27 3.73 -14.58
CA ARG A 16 -12.50 3.00 -15.60
C ARG A 16 -11.01 2.92 -15.23
N SER A 17 -10.46 4.01 -14.68
CA SER A 17 -9.07 4.04 -14.23
C SER A 17 -8.82 3.03 -13.11
N SER A 18 -9.70 2.96 -12.12
CA SER A 18 -9.58 2.03 -11.00
C SER A 18 -9.70 0.57 -11.42
N ILE A 19 -10.59 0.26 -12.38
CA ILE A 19 -10.76 -1.10 -12.90
C ILE A 19 -9.51 -1.52 -13.69
N ILE A 20 -9.03 -0.68 -14.60
CA ILE A 20 -7.89 -1.01 -15.46
C ILE A 20 -6.57 -0.96 -14.67
N TRP A 21 -6.26 0.18 -14.06
CA TRP A 21 -4.98 0.40 -13.40
C TRP A 21 -4.95 -0.05 -11.94
N GLY A 22 -6.09 -0.15 -11.26
CA GLY A 22 -6.16 -0.67 -9.90
C GLY A 22 -6.28 -2.19 -9.93
N PHE A 23 -7.46 -2.70 -10.25
CA PHE A 23 -7.75 -4.14 -10.17
C PHE A 23 -6.94 -4.97 -11.17
N SER A 24 -6.91 -4.61 -12.45
CA SER A 24 -6.25 -5.44 -13.46
C SER A 24 -4.73 -5.47 -13.29
N PHE A 25 -4.12 -4.33 -12.96
CA PHE A 25 -2.69 -4.24 -12.63
C PHE A 25 -2.34 -5.03 -11.36
N SER A 26 -3.17 -4.94 -10.33
CA SER A 26 -2.97 -5.69 -9.08
C SER A 26 -3.09 -7.19 -9.30
N LEU A 27 -4.10 -7.62 -10.06
CA LEU A 27 -4.27 -9.01 -10.46
C LEU A 27 -3.04 -9.50 -11.24
N PHE A 28 -2.57 -8.72 -12.22
CA PHE A 28 -1.37 -9.04 -13.00
C PHE A 28 -0.17 -9.30 -12.08
N TRP A 29 0.12 -8.40 -11.14
CA TRP A 29 1.26 -8.58 -10.25
C TRP A 29 1.10 -9.71 -9.24
N VAL A 30 -0.11 -9.95 -8.72
CA VAL A 30 -0.39 -11.11 -7.88
C VAL A 30 -0.16 -12.42 -8.66
N LEU A 31 -0.57 -12.48 -9.93
CA LEU A 31 -0.30 -13.62 -10.80
C LEU A 31 1.19 -13.78 -11.06
N VAL A 32 1.92 -12.70 -11.39
CA VAL A 32 3.39 -12.76 -11.55
C VAL A 32 4.03 -13.31 -10.29
N GLY A 33 3.69 -12.77 -9.10
CA GLY A 33 4.23 -13.26 -7.84
C GLY A 33 3.97 -14.75 -7.60
N ALA A 34 2.75 -15.21 -7.83
CA ALA A 34 2.41 -16.61 -7.64
C ALA A 34 3.07 -17.54 -8.67
N PHE A 35 3.04 -17.19 -9.97
CA PHE A 35 3.50 -18.06 -11.05
C PHE A 35 5.00 -18.01 -11.33
N THR A 36 5.66 -16.86 -11.17
CA THR A 36 7.08 -16.73 -11.53
C THR A 36 7.99 -16.83 -10.33
N GLY A 37 7.65 -16.18 -9.20
CA GLY A 37 8.54 -16.17 -8.05
C GLY A 37 8.41 -17.41 -7.15
N THR A 38 7.24 -18.04 -7.08
CA THR A 38 7.09 -19.26 -6.25
C THR A 38 7.88 -20.47 -6.76
N PRO A 39 7.97 -20.74 -8.08
CA PRO A 39 8.83 -21.82 -8.59
C PRO A 39 10.33 -21.59 -8.36
N ILE A 40 10.79 -20.34 -8.31
CA ILE A 40 12.19 -20.00 -8.00
C ILE A 40 12.48 -20.35 -6.54
N ILE A 41 11.60 -19.89 -5.64
CA ILE A 41 11.61 -20.25 -4.22
C ILE A 41 11.59 -21.77 -4.04
N LEU A 42 10.74 -22.49 -4.77
CA LEU A 42 10.68 -23.95 -4.71
C LEU A 42 11.99 -24.62 -5.15
N LYS A 43 12.68 -24.12 -6.18
CA LYS A 43 13.96 -24.66 -6.68
C LYS A 43 15.10 -24.43 -5.69
N ASP A 44 15.18 -23.25 -5.12
CA ASP A 44 16.17 -22.93 -4.08
C ASP A 44 15.88 -23.75 -2.81
N HIS A 45 14.61 -24.03 -2.51
CA HIS A 45 14.23 -24.84 -1.36
C HIS A 45 14.39 -26.35 -1.56
N LEU A 46 14.13 -26.88 -2.75
CA LEU A 46 14.38 -28.29 -3.08
C LEU A 46 15.87 -28.61 -2.96
N SER A 47 16.74 -27.74 -3.46
CA SER A 47 18.19 -27.91 -3.33
C SER A 47 18.66 -27.85 -1.87
N LEU A 48 18.12 -26.94 -1.05
CA LEU A 48 18.44 -26.84 0.37
C LEU A 48 17.88 -28.00 1.22
N MET A 49 16.65 -28.46 0.97
CA MET A 49 16.06 -29.61 1.67
C MET A 49 16.81 -30.90 1.35
N GLN A 50 17.25 -31.08 0.10
CA GLN A 50 18.03 -32.24 -0.34
C GLN A 50 19.46 -32.22 0.23
N GLN A 51 20.01 -31.04 0.50
CA GLN A 51 21.34 -30.86 1.07
C GLN A 51 21.39 -30.98 2.60
N TYR A 52 20.34 -30.58 3.33
CA TYR A 52 20.38 -30.44 4.80
C TYR A 52 19.29 -31.19 5.58
N GLY A 53 18.36 -31.90 4.92
CA GLY A 53 17.35 -32.72 5.61
C GLY A 53 16.42 -31.92 6.52
N THR A 54 16.14 -30.66 6.17
CA THR A 54 15.47 -29.67 7.03
C THR A 54 13.95 -29.81 7.05
N SER A 55 13.35 -29.49 8.20
CA SER A 55 11.90 -29.61 8.48
C SER A 55 11.04 -28.57 7.76
N SER A 56 9.80 -28.94 7.45
CA SER A 56 8.71 -28.15 6.84
C SER A 56 8.42 -26.78 7.47
N TYR A 57 8.87 -26.51 8.69
CA TYR A 57 8.62 -25.25 9.41
C TYR A 57 9.26 -24.02 8.74
N TRP A 58 10.46 -24.18 8.16
CA TRP A 58 11.20 -23.11 7.46
C TRP A 58 10.47 -22.61 6.21
N LEU A 59 9.78 -23.52 5.52
CA LEU A 59 8.99 -23.20 4.35
C LEU A 59 7.85 -22.25 4.71
N GLY A 60 7.26 -22.41 5.91
CA GLY A 60 6.13 -21.61 6.37
C GLY A 60 6.47 -20.14 6.58
N ASP A 61 7.56 -19.85 7.29
CA ASP A 61 7.93 -18.48 7.63
C ASP A 61 8.51 -17.71 6.44
N GLY A 62 9.39 -18.34 5.66
CA GLY A 62 9.94 -17.73 4.44
C GLY A 62 8.88 -17.47 3.38
N TYR A 63 7.95 -18.42 3.20
CA TYR A 63 6.83 -18.25 2.29
C TYR A 63 5.83 -17.20 2.78
N ARG A 64 5.56 -17.14 4.10
CA ARG A 64 4.72 -16.08 4.67
C ARG A 64 5.33 -14.70 4.45
N LEU A 65 6.64 -14.56 4.66
CA LEU A 65 7.33 -13.31 4.35
C LEU A 65 7.20 -12.97 2.85
N TYR A 66 7.45 -13.94 1.96
CA TYR A 66 7.29 -13.74 0.53
C TYR A 66 5.87 -13.33 0.10
N VAL A 67 4.83 -13.99 0.61
CA VAL A 67 3.44 -13.57 0.34
C VAL A 67 3.18 -12.16 0.90
N SER A 68 3.74 -11.84 2.07
CA SER A 68 3.60 -10.51 2.66
C SER A 68 4.24 -9.42 1.81
N THR A 69 5.39 -9.65 1.16
CA THR A 69 6.02 -8.63 0.28
C THR A 69 5.16 -8.32 -0.94
N TRP A 70 4.50 -9.33 -1.51
CA TRP A 70 3.52 -9.11 -2.57
C TRP A 70 2.29 -8.34 -2.09
N TYR A 71 1.82 -8.61 -0.87
CA TYR A 71 0.77 -7.79 -0.27
C TYR A 71 1.21 -6.34 -0.08
N MET A 72 2.42 -6.10 0.44
CA MET A 72 2.99 -4.74 0.59
C MET A 72 2.96 -3.97 -0.73
N PHE A 73 3.48 -4.58 -1.80
CA PHE A 73 3.58 -3.95 -3.10
C PHE A 73 2.21 -3.67 -3.75
N VAL A 74 1.32 -4.67 -3.73
CA VAL A 74 0.04 -4.60 -4.46
C VAL A 74 -0.99 -3.75 -3.70
N SER A 75 -1.02 -3.81 -2.37
CA SER A 75 -1.98 -3.05 -1.55
C SER A 75 -1.83 -1.54 -1.72
N ILE A 76 -0.62 -1.02 -1.74
CA ILE A 76 -0.40 0.42 -1.98
C ILE A 76 -0.69 0.77 -3.44
N SER A 77 -0.32 -0.09 -4.39
CA SER A 77 -0.56 0.15 -5.81
C SER A 77 -2.05 0.29 -6.11
N ILE A 78 -2.87 -0.60 -5.55
CA ILE A 78 -4.31 -0.56 -5.77
C ILE A 78 -4.94 0.65 -5.08
N ILE A 79 -4.54 0.98 -3.85
CA ILE A 79 -5.04 2.17 -3.14
C ILE A 79 -4.62 3.46 -3.86
N GLY A 80 -3.40 3.52 -4.36
CA GLY A 80 -2.89 4.63 -5.19
C GLY A 80 -3.74 4.88 -6.43
N SER A 81 -4.11 3.81 -7.15
CA SER A 81 -4.99 3.91 -8.32
C SER A 81 -6.39 4.42 -7.97
N LEU A 82 -6.99 3.92 -6.87
CA LEU A 82 -8.29 4.37 -6.38
C LEU A 82 -8.27 5.86 -6.01
N ALA A 83 -7.23 6.28 -5.28
CA ALA A 83 -7.05 7.66 -4.86
C ALA A 83 -6.93 8.58 -6.06
N ALA A 84 -6.08 8.22 -7.03
CA ALA A 84 -5.85 9.01 -8.22
C ALA A 84 -7.11 9.17 -9.08
N ALA A 85 -7.86 8.08 -9.28
CA ALA A 85 -9.14 8.13 -9.97
C ALA A 85 -10.09 9.13 -9.30
N SER A 86 -10.23 9.03 -7.97
CA SER A 86 -11.11 9.91 -7.18
C SER A 86 -10.70 11.37 -7.26
N SER A 87 -9.40 11.64 -7.25
CA SER A 87 -8.85 12.98 -7.34
C SER A 87 -9.03 13.59 -8.73
N MET A 88 -9.01 12.80 -9.81
CA MET A 88 -9.38 13.29 -11.16
C MET A 88 -10.83 13.79 -11.18
N TYR A 89 -11.78 13.01 -10.68
CA TYR A 89 -13.18 13.44 -10.61
C TYR A 89 -13.35 14.68 -9.72
N PHE A 90 -12.54 14.81 -8.67
CA PHE A 90 -12.53 16.00 -7.85
C PHE A 90 -12.07 17.24 -8.63
N MET A 91 -11.04 17.11 -9.46
CA MET A 91 -10.52 18.19 -10.30
C MET A 91 -11.50 18.59 -11.40
N ASP A 92 -12.11 17.62 -12.08
CA ASP A 92 -13.14 17.90 -13.11
C ASP A 92 -14.36 18.60 -12.48
N GLY A 93 -14.70 18.25 -11.25
CA GLY A 93 -15.76 18.90 -10.47
C GLY A 93 -15.35 20.19 -9.76
N MET A 94 -14.10 20.65 -9.88
CA MET A 94 -13.52 21.69 -9.01
C MET A 94 -14.21 23.05 -9.18
N THR A 95 -14.69 23.37 -10.38
CA THR A 95 -15.55 24.55 -10.65
C THR A 95 -16.87 24.48 -9.89
N SER A 96 -17.49 23.29 -9.84
CA SER A 96 -18.72 23.03 -9.08
C SER A 96 -18.45 23.04 -7.57
N PHE A 97 -17.30 22.54 -7.12
CA PHE A 97 -16.90 22.61 -5.71
C PHE A 97 -16.60 24.04 -5.26
N LYS A 98 -15.96 24.87 -6.10
CA LYS A 98 -15.80 26.32 -5.85
C LYS A 98 -17.17 26.99 -5.65
N PHE A 99 -18.13 26.67 -6.51
CA PHE A 99 -19.49 27.18 -6.37
C PHE A 99 -20.17 26.70 -5.07
N LEU A 100 -20.07 25.41 -4.76
CA LEU A 100 -20.66 24.81 -3.55
C LEU A 100 -20.01 25.27 -2.24
N THR A 101 -18.74 25.65 -2.25
CA THR A 101 -18.03 26.17 -1.08
C THR A 101 -18.22 27.67 -0.88
N ARG A 102 -18.37 28.43 -1.98
CA ARG A 102 -18.57 29.88 -1.94
C ARG A 102 -20.04 30.28 -1.74
N PHE A 103 -20.96 29.57 -2.38
CA PHE A 103 -22.39 29.87 -2.38
C PHE A 103 -23.24 28.78 -1.71
N GLY A 104 -22.70 27.57 -1.59
CA GLY A 104 -23.33 26.51 -0.82
C GLY A 104 -22.94 26.54 0.66
N LYS A 105 -23.66 25.76 1.48
CA LYS A 105 -23.41 25.64 2.92
C LYS A 105 -22.28 24.65 3.28
N ILE A 106 -21.49 24.19 2.31
CA ILE A 106 -20.47 23.14 2.54
C ILE A 106 -19.12 23.78 2.87
N ARG A 107 -18.58 23.48 4.05
CA ARG A 107 -17.25 23.97 4.45
C ARG A 107 -16.14 23.12 3.82
N THR A 108 -14.98 23.72 3.53
CA THR A 108 -13.81 23.00 2.99
C THR A 108 -13.41 21.80 3.86
N LYS A 109 -13.43 21.95 5.19
CA LYS A 109 -13.11 20.86 6.13
C LYS A 109 -14.08 19.67 6.00
N GLU A 110 -15.37 19.96 5.77
CA GLU A 110 -16.40 18.93 5.61
C GLU A 110 -16.24 18.19 4.27
N LEU A 111 -15.86 18.93 3.23
CA LEU A 111 -15.54 18.38 1.92
C LEU A 111 -14.34 17.41 2.00
N THR A 112 -13.20 17.87 2.55
CA THR A 112 -12.00 17.04 2.75
C THR A 112 -12.30 15.80 3.59
N ALA A 113 -13.00 15.96 4.71
CA ALA A 113 -13.37 14.84 5.58
C ALA A 113 -14.25 13.80 4.86
N SER A 114 -15.17 14.25 4.00
CA SER A 114 -16.04 13.36 3.23
C SER A 114 -15.26 12.57 2.18
N LEU A 115 -14.31 13.23 1.50
CA LEU A 115 -13.42 12.60 0.52
C LEU A 115 -12.53 11.54 1.18
N LEU A 116 -11.88 11.89 2.29
CA LEU A 116 -11.02 10.98 3.05
C LEU A 116 -11.81 9.79 3.58
N SER A 117 -12.99 10.01 4.14
CA SER A 117 -13.86 8.93 4.62
C SER A 117 -14.26 7.98 3.49
N GLY A 118 -14.57 8.53 2.30
CA GLY A 118 -14.88 7.73 1.11
C GLY A 118 -13.67 6.90 0.67
N GLY A 119 -12.48 7.49 0.69
CA GLY A 119 -11.22 6.82 0.35
C GLY A 119 -10.85 5.70 1.31
N VAL A 120 -11.04 5.90 2.62
CA VAL A 120 -10.83 4.86 3.65
C VAL A 120 -11.80 3.69 3.43
N ILE A 121 -13.08 3.96 3.20
CA ILE A 121 -14.08 2.91 2.91
C ILE A 121 -13.68 2.12 1.65
N SER A 122 -13.26 2.82 0.61
CA SER A 122 -12.81 2.20 -0.64
C SER A 122 -11.59 1.30 -0.41
N SER A 123 -10.62 1.78 0.36
CA SER A 123 -9.38 1.08 0.67
C SER A 123 -9.66 -0.20 1.46
N LEU A 124 -10.57 -0.15 2.43
CA LEU A 124 -11.00 -1.33 3.20
C LEU A 124 -11.68 -2.38 2.32
N LEU A 125 -12.62 -1.97 1.47
CA LEU A 125 -13.31 -2.89 0.56
C LEU A 125 -12.32 -3.55 -0.41
N VAL A 126 -11.44 -2.76 -1.02
CA VAL A 126 -10.51 -3.27 -2.03
C VAL A 126 -9.38 -4.10 -1.42
N SER A 127 -8.87 -3.72 -0.25
CA SER A 127 -7.92 -4.55 0.49
C SER A 127 -8.52 -5.89 0.88
N SER A 128 -9.81 -5.95 1.24
CA SER A 128 -10.50 -7.20 1.53
C SER A 128 -10.53 -8.14 0.32
N ILE A 129 -10.84 -7.58 -0.87
CA ILE A 129 -10.79 -8.34 -2.13
C ILE A 129 -9.36 -8.81 -2.41
N LEU A 130 -8.37 -7.93 -2.23
CA LEU A 130 -6.95 -8.25 -2.45
C LEU A 130 -6.46 -9.39 -1.55
N ILE A 131 -6.85 -9.41 -0.27
CA ILE A 131 -6.50 -10.51 0.65
C ILE A 131 -7.07 -11.83 0.12
N VAL A 132 -8.34 -11.87 -0.26
CA VAL A 132 -8.97 -13.06 -0.83
C VAL A 132 -8.23 -13.51 -2.10
N MET A 133 -7.89 -12.57 -2.98
CA MET A 133 -7.13 -12.85 -4.20
C MET A 133 -5.74 -13.44 -3.90
N LEU A 134 -4.97 -12.83 -3.00
CA LEU A 134 -3.65 -13.32 -2.61
C LEU A 134 -3.72 -14.71 -2.00
N VAL A 135 -4.58 -14.90 -0.99
CA VAL A 135 -4.77 -16.20 -0.34
C VAL A 135 -5.11 -17.28 -1.36
N THR A 136 -6.04 -17.00 -2.28
CA THR A 136 -6.51 -17.98 -3.28
C THR A 136 -5.43 -18.26 -4.34
N ILE A 137 -4.83 -17.23 -4.91
CA ILE A 137 -3.88 -17.39 -6.02
C ILE A 137 -2.56 -18.00 -5.54
N PHE A 138 -2.03 -17.58 -4.39
CA PHE A 138 -0.80 -18.15 -3.83
C PHE A 138 -1.02 -19.55 -3.24
N SER A 139 -2.19 -19.87 -2.71
CA SER A 139 -2.47 -21.25 -2.28
C SER A 139 -2.58 -22.20 -3.47
N ILE A 140 -3.28 -21.81 -4.55
CA ILE A 140 -3.49 -22.69 -5.71
C ILE A 140 -2.23 -22.80 -6.58
N ASN A 141 -1.58 -21.67 -6.88
CA ASN A 141 -0.51 -21.61 -7.88
C ASN A 141 0.89 -21.43 -7.27
N GLY A 142 0.97 -21.24 -5.94
CA GLY A 142 2.22 -21.16 -5.22
C GLY A 142 2.63 -22.51 -4.63
N LEU A 143 2.90 -22.55 -3.31
CA LEU A 143 3.37 -23.75 -2.62
C LEU A 143 2.27 -24.74 -2.20
N GLY A 144 1.00 -24.48 -2.51
CA GLY A 144 -0.11 -25.23 -1.90
C GLY A 144 -0.41 -24.79 -0.46
N ILE A 145 0.39 -23.89 0.11
CA ILE A 145 0.25 -23.42 1.50
C ILE A 145 -0.69 -22.22 1.53
N VAL A 146 -1.72 -22.31 2.36
CA VAL A 146 -2.64 -21.20 2.60
C VAL A 146 -2.01 -20.26 3.63
N VAL A 147 -1.76 -19.02 3.22
CA VAL A 147 -1.20 -17.97 4.09
C VAL A 147 -2.26 -16.90 4.30
N PHE A 148 -2.68 -16.71 5.54
CA PHE A 148 -3.57 -15.62 5.96
C PHE A 148 -2.79 -14.49 6.64
N PRO A 149 -3.32 -13.24 6.62
CA PRO A 149 -2.77 -12.18 7.46
C PRO A 149 -2.74 -12.60 8.93
N SER A 150 -1.66 -12.25 9.62
CA SER A 150 -1.40 -12.74 10.97
C SER A 150 -1.97 -11.82 12.06
N ASP A 151 -1.95 -10.51 11.82
CA ASP A 151 -2.45 -9.48 12.76
C ASP A 151 -3.55 -8.66 12.09
N ILE A 152 -4.82 -9.03 12.34
CA ILE A 152 -6.00 -8.38 11.76
C ILE A 152 -6.17 -6.94 12.27
N PRO A 153 -6.04 -6.63 13.58
CA PRO A 153 -6.05 -5.24 14.05
C PRO A 153 -5.03 -4.35 13.34
N LEU A 154 -3.78 -4.81 13.21
CA LEU A 154 -2.73 -4.05 12.53
C LEU A 154 -3.03 -3.90 11.04
N LEU A 155 -3.60 -4.93 10.40
CA LEU A 155 -4.01 -4.91 9.00
C LEU A 155 -5.10 -3.87 8.73
N VAL A 156 -6.14 -3.82 9.58
CA VAL A 156 -7.20 -2.82 9.46
C VAL A 156 -6.63 -1.43 9.69
N GLY A 157 -5.79 -1.27 10.72
CA GLY A 157 -5.10 -0.01 11.01
C GLY A 157 -4.23 0.47 9.85
N SER A 158 -3.42 -0.41 9.27
CA SER A 158 -2.54 -0.09 8.15
C SER A 158 -3.34 0.31 6.91
N VAL A 159 -4.43 -0.39 6.58
CA VAL A 159 -5.29 -0.06 5.43
C VAL A 159 -5.98 1.28 5.63
N VAL A 160 -6.47 1.58 6.84
CA VAL A 160 -7.09 2.88 7.15
C VAL A 160 -6.07 4.01 7.00
N LEU A 161 -4.87 3.85 7.55
CA LEU A 161 -3.80 4.85 7.45
C LEU A 161 -3.31 5.00 6.01
N SER A 162 -3.14 3.90 5.28
CA SER A 162 -2.79 3.90 3.85
C SER A 162 -3.82 4.65 3.03
N GLY A 163 -5.10 4.34 3.22
CA GLY A 163 -6.19 5.00 2.53
C GLY A 163 -6.24 6.49 2.84
N ALA A 164 -6.13 6.86 4.12
CA ALA A 164 -6.09 8.27 4.52
C ALA A 164 -4.91 9.01 3.89
N PHE A 165 -3.68 8.48 4.04
CA PHE A 165 -2.47 9.08 3.51
C PHE A 165 -2.52 9.25 2.00
N ILE A 166 -2.80 8.17 1.26
CA ILE A 166 -2.71 8.15 -0.20
C ILE A 166 -3.82 9.01 -0.83
N PHE A 167 -5.04 9.00 -0.29
CA PHE A 167 -6.10 9.89 -0.77
C PHE A 167 -5.78 11.36 -0.49
N SER A 168 -5.23 11.68 0.68
CA SER A 168 -4.80 13.04 1.00
C SER A 168 -3.66 13.49 0.09
N LEU A 169 -2.64 12.64 -0.11
CA LEU A 169 -1.53 12.95 -1.01
C LEU A 169 -2.01 13.17 -2.46
N SER A 170 -2.93 12.32 -2.94
CA SER A 170 -3.53 12.47 -4.26
C SER A 170 -4.30 13.80 -4.39
N LEU A 171 -5.03 14.19 -3.35
CA LEU A 171 -5.72 15.48 -3.29
C LEU A 171 -4.71 16.64 -3.29
N LEU A 172 -3.63 16.54 -2.51
CA LEU A 172 -2.57 17.55 -2.45
C LEU A 172 -1.94 17.79 -3.82
N ILE A 173 -1.62 16.72 -4.55
CA ILE A 173 -1.06 16.80 -5.91
C ILE A 173 -2.04 17.52 -6.84
N VAL A 174 -3.33 17.14 -6.81
CA VAL A 174 -4.38 17.78 -7.62
C VAL A 174 -4.53 19.27 -7.30
N ILE A 175 -4.56 19.63 -6.02
CA ILE A 175 -4.63 21.04 -5.60
C ILE A 175 -3.39 21.80 -6.07
N GLY A 176 -2.21 21.21 -5.91
CA GLY A 176 -0.94 21.78 -6.36
C GLY A 176 -0.92 22.05 -7.86
N LEU A 177 -1.35 21.08 -8.68
CA LEU A 177 -1.47 21.22 -10.14
C LEU A 177 -2.44 22.34 -10.51
N ASN A 178 -3.59 22.43 -9.83
CA ASN A 178 -4.55 23.49 -10.08
C ASN A 178 -3.98 24.88 -9.74
N LEU A 179 -3.22 25.00 -8.65
CA LEU A 179 -2.60 26.28 -8.24
C LEU A 179 -1.53 26.78 -9.22
N ILE A 180 -0.86 25.88 -9.96
CA ILE A 180 0.09 26.24 -11.01
C ILE A 180 -0.55 26.37 -12.40
N GLY A 181 -1.88 26.29 -12.49
CA GLY A 181 -2.63 26.42 -13.74
C GLY A 181 -2.48 25.23 -14.70
N GLN A 182 -2.10 24.05 -14.19
CA GLN A 182 -2.04 22.82 -14.97
C GLN A 182 -3.37 22.09 -14.87
N ASP A 183 -4.09 22.00 -15.97
CA ASP A 183 -5.38 21.30 -16.03
C ASP A 183 -5.24 19.81 -16.38
N ASN A 184 -4.03 19.36 -16.74
CA ASN A 184 -3.81 17.97 -17.14
C ASN A 184 -3.59 17.03 -15.93
N VAL A 185 -4.70 16.52 -15.41
CA VAL A 185 -4.74 15.63 -14.24
C VAL A 185 -4.39 14.18 -14.55
N VAL A 186 -4.27 13.83 -15.85
CA VAL A 186 -4.01 12.45 -16.30
C VAL A 186 -2.72 11.89 -15.69
N PHE A 187 -1.78 12.76 -15.29
CA PHE A 187 -0.50 12.38 -14.70
C PHE A 187 -0.54 11.99 -13.21
N VAL A 188 -1.58 12.35 -12.45
CA VAL A 188 -1.62 12.11 -10.99
C VAL A 188 -1.48 10.63 -10.59
N PRO A 189 -2.16 9.66 -11.24
CA PRO A 189 -1.98 8.24 -10.95
C PRO A 189 -0.55 7.79 -11.21
N TYR A 190 0.08 8.29 -12.27
CA TYR A 190 1.44 7.90 -12.65
C TYR A 190 2.47 8.38 -11.64
N ILE A 191 2.29 9.57 -11.03
CA ILE A 191 3.17 10.07 -9.97
C ILE A 191 3.08 9.16 -8.75
N LEU A 192 1.87 8.85 -8.27
CA LEU A 192 1.69 7.99 -7.10
C LEU A 192 2.19 6.57 -7.36
N LEU A 193 1.92 6.02 -8.54
CA LEU A 193 2.39 4.72 -8.96
C LEU A 193 3.93 4.69 -9.04
N ALA A 194 4.56 5.70 -9.63
CA ALA A 194 6.00 5.78 -9.78
C ALA A 194 6.71 5.87 -8.42
N ILE A 195 6.19 6.69 -7.50
CA ILE A 195 6.76 6.80 -6.14
C ILE A 195 6.60 5.47 -5.40
N ASN A 196 5.44 4.80 -5.53
CA ASN A 196 5.23 3.51 -4.89
C ASN A 196 6.17 2.42 -5.44
N ILE A 197 6.23 2.28 -6.77
CA ILE A 197 7.13 1.33 -7.44
C ILE A 197 8.58 1.61 -7.04
N GLY A 198 9.01 2.88 -7.10
CA GLY A 198 10.35 3.28 -6.70
C GLY A 198 10.64 2.93 -5.25
N SER A 199 9.72 3.22 -4.33
CA SER A 199 9.88 2.90 -2.90
C SER A 199 10.00 1.40 -2.67
N TYR A 200 9.17 0.59 -3.34
CA TYR A 200 9.23 -0.87 -3.23
C TYR A 200 10.55 -1.42 -3.74
N PHE A 201 11.03 -0.95 -4.89
CA PHE A 201 12.32 -1.40 -5.44
C PHE A 201 13.51 -0.94 -4.61
N ILE A 202 13.44 0.25 -4.01
CA ILE A 202 14.45 0.67 -3.02
C ILE A 202 14.41 -0.29 -1.83
N TRP A 203 13.25 -0.61 -1.26
CA TRP A 203 13.16 -1.57 -0.15
C TRP A 203 13.66 -2.98 -0.54
N LEU A 204 13.40 -3.41 -1.78
CA LEU A 204 13.79 -4.73 -2.28
C LEU A 204 15.31 -4.85 -2.47
N TYR A 205 15.95 -3.83 -3.04
CA TYR A 205 17.35 -3.92 -3.51
C TYR A 205 18.35 -3.09 -2.72
N SER A 206 17.89 -2.20 -1.83
CA SER A 206 18.80 -1.52 -0.93
C SER A 206 19.33 -2.46 0.16
N SER A 207 20.40 -2.01 0.80
CA SER A 207 21.07 -2.72 1.90
C SER A 207 21.27 -1.79 3.09
N TYR A 208 20.27 -0.98 3.41
CA TYR A 208 20.34 -0.08 4.57
C TYR A 208 20.15 -0.87 5.87
N SER A 209 21.09 -0.70 6.80
CA SER A 209 21.02 -1.28 8.15
C SER A 209 20.17 -0.45 9.12
N SER A 210 19.83 0.78 8.75
CA SER A 210 19.04 1.70 9.58
C SER A 210 17.61 1.81 9.06
N SER A 211 16.65 1.64 9.97
CA SER A 211 15.21 1.84 9.73
C SER A 211 14.82 3.33 9.61
N THR A 212 15.76 4.26 9.80
CA THR A 212 15.47 5.70 9.70
C THR A 212 14.92 6.09 8.32
N VAL A 213 15.39 5.42 7.25
CA VAL A 213 14.91 5.70 5.89
C VAL A 213 13.44 5.31 5.75
N ASP A 214 13.04 4.18 6.33
CA ASP A 214 11.65 3.71 6.32
C ASP A 214 10.71 4.72 6.99
N TYR A 215 11.16 5.31 8.11
CA TYR A 215 10.36 6.29 8.85
C TYR A 215 10.29 7.66 8.18
N LEU A 216 11.30 8.05 7.40
CA LEU A 216 11.31 9.34 6.70
C LEU A 216 10.53 9.28 5.38
N VAL A 217 10.45 8.09 4.76
CA VAL A 217 9.74 7.88 3.50
C VAL A 217 8.38 7.25 3.79
N PRO A 218 7.27 8.02 3.79
CA PRO A 218 5.97 7.52 4.25
C PRO A 218 5.45 6.32 3.43
N PHE A 219 5.84 6.20 2.16
CA PHE A 219 5.51 5.03 1.35
C PHE A 219 6.17 3.75 1.88
N MET A 220 7.42 3.84 2.35
CA MET A 220 8.12 2.71 2.97
C MET A 220 7.49 2.33 4.30
N ALA A 221 7.22 3.28 5.18
CA ALA A 221 6.51 3.02 6.44
C ALA A 221 5.15 2.36 6.22
N ILE A 222 4.36 2.81 5.22
CA ILE A 222 3.06 2.20 4.90
C ILE A 222 3.23 0.77 4.35
N MET A 223 4.22 0.53 3.49
CA MET A 223 4.54 -0.82 3.02
C MET A 223 4.91 -1.70 4.20
N ALA A 224 5.82 -1.22 5.05
CA ALA A 224 6.34 -1.96 6.19
C ALA A 224 5.24 -2.32 7.20
N LEU A 225 4.29 -1.42 7.48
CA LEU A 225 3.10 -1.71 8.28
C LEU A 225 2.22 -2.79 7.66
N SER A 226 1.96 -2.69 6.36
CA SER A 226 1.11 -3.63 5.64
C SER A 226 1.74 -5.03 5.57
N GLY A 227 3.06 -5.07 5.38
CA GLY A 227 3.85 -6.28 5.43
C GLY A 227 3.86 -6.90 6.82
N SER A 228 4.10 -6.08 7.85
CA SER A 228 4.16 -6.53 9.25
C SER A 228 2.80 -7.07 9.72
N ALA A 229 1.70 -6.45 9.29
CA ALA A 229 0.35 -6.95 9.54
C ALA A 229 0.11 -8.35 8.93
N TYR A 230 0.58 -8.56 7.71
CA TYR A 230 0.42 -9.83 7.03
C TYR A 230 1.36 -10.90 7.60
N TYR A 231 2.62 -10.54 7.84
CA TYR A 231 3.67 -11.42 8.36
C TYR A 231 3.48 -11.78 9.84
N GLY A 232 2.98 -10.85 10.66
CA GLY A 232 2.75 -11.02 12.10
C GLY A 232 3.86 -10.50 12.99
N SER A 233 4.92 -9.93 12.41
CA SER A 233 6.01 -9.26 13.12
C SER A 233 6.67 -8.22 12.21
N GLY A 234 7.62 -7.45 12.73
CA GLY A 234 8.34 -6.45 11.94
C GLY A 234 9.02 -7.07 10.72
N VAL A 235 8.72 -6.54 9.53
CA VAL A 235 9.41 -6.92 8.29
C VAL A 235 10.85 -6.40 8.29
N PRO A 236 11.78 -6.98 7.50
CA PRO A 236 13.12 -6.46 7.41
C PRO A 236 13.15 -5.03 6.86
N THR A 237 14.13 -4.21 7.29
CA THR A 237 14.34 -2.84 6.78
C THR A 237 14.64 -2.81 5.29
N SER A 238 15.21 -3.88 4.76
CA SER A 238 15.31 -4.14 3.32
C SER A 238 15.26 -5.63 3.05
N PHE A 239 14.73 -6.05 1.91
CA PHE A 239 14.79 -7.47 1.57
C PHE A 239 16.25 -7.93 1.37
N GLY A 240 17.12 -7.05 0.88
CA GLY A 240 18.56 -7.27 0.74
C GLY A 240 19.31 -7.50 2.06
N SER A 241 18.77 -7.08 3.21
CA SER A 241 19.37 -7.33 4.53
C SER A 241 18.96 -8.67 5.15
N VAL A 242 18.10 -9.46 4.50
CA VAL A 242 17.75 -10.79 4.97
C VAL A 242 18.95 -11.72 4.78
N SER A 243 19.45 -12.28 5.88
CA SER A 243 20.58 -13.20 5.86
C SER A 243 20.15 -14.59 6.33
N TYR A 244 20.69 -15.62 5.68
CA TYR A 244 20.50 -17.00 6.08
C TYR A 244 21.72 -17.41 6.90
N THR A 245 21.52 -17.72 8.18
CA THR A 245 22.64 -18.10 9.05
C THR A 245 22.74 -19.62 9.09
N ASN A 246 23.89 -20.18 8.69
CA ASN A 246 24.19 -21.61 8.76
C ASN A 246 24.62 -22.07 10.17
N SER A 247 24.33 -21.29 11.21
CA SER A 247 24.86 -21.53 12.58
C SER A 247 24.34 -22.83 13.22
N VAL A 248 23.33 -23.46 12.62
CA VAL A 248 22.95 -24.85 12.94
C VAL A 248 22.80 -25.60 11.62
N PRO A 249 23.62 -26.63 11.32
CA PRO A 249 23.68 -27.31 10.02
C PRO A 249 22.38 -28.00 9.56
N TYR A 250 21.31 -27.99 10.37
CA TYR A 250 20.02 -28.64 10.09
C TYR A 250 18.81 -27.73 10.31
N LEU A 251 19.03 -26.45 10.65
CA LEU A 251 18.01 -25.45 10.98
C LEU A 251 18.44 -24.11 10.40
N GLY A 252 18.45 -24.00 9.07
CA GLY A 252 18.76 -22.76 8.38
C GLY A 252 17.73 -21.69 8.73
N LYS A 253 18.04 -20.85 9.73
CA LYS A 253 17.14 -19.78 10.18
C LYS A 253 17.23 -18.58 9.26
N MET A 254 16.07 -18.16 8.74
CA MET A 254 15.93 -16.81 8.23
C MET A 254 16.16 -15.87 9.42
N VAL A 255 17.28 -15.14 9.38
CA VAL A 255 17.63 -14.18 10.42
C VAL A 255 17.41 -12.79 9.83
N ILE A 256 16.35 -12.14 10.33
CA ILE A 256 16.14 -10.72 10.13
C ILE A 256 17.07 -10.02 11.12
N THR A 257 18.18 -9.50 10.61
CA THR A 257 19.18 -8.77 11.40
C THR A 257 18.71 -7.37 11.77
N HIS A 258 17.96 -6.74 10.87
CA HIS A 258 17.37 -5.42 11.05
C HIS A 258 15.90 -5.46 10.64
N SER A 259 15.00 -5.24 11.59
CA SER A 259 13.56 -5.16 11.37
C SER A 259 13.05 -3.76 11.68
N VAL A 260 12.03 -3.32 10.95
CA VAL A 260 11.32 -2.08 11.30
C VAL A 260 10.57 -2.24 12.63
N SER A 261 10.41 -1.12 13.33
CA SER A 261 9.59 -1.05 14.54
C SER A 261 8.16 -0.63 14.18
N VAL A 262 7.19 -1.54 14.35
CA VAL A 262 5.77 -1.29 14.03
C VAL A 262 5.23 -0.02 14.71
N PRO A 263 5.50 0.26 16.00
CA PRO A 263 5.08 1.52 16.63
C PRO A 263 5.69 2.77 15.99
N GLU A 264 6.94 2.70 15.53
CA GLU A 264 7.63 3.84 14.90
C GLU A 264 7.07 4.11 13.51
N ASP A 265 6.80 3.05 12.73
CA ASP A 265 6.12 3.18 11.44
C ASP A 265 4.71 3.77 11.62
N LEU A 266 3.94 3.29 12.60
CA LEU A 266 2.61 3.83 12.90
C LEU A 266 2.68 5.33 13.20
N LEU A 267 3.61 5.73 14.06
CA LEU A 267 3.81 7.14 14.41
C LEU A 267 4.19 7.97 13.17
N SER A 268 5.14 7.47 12.36
CA SER A 268 5.56 8.14 11.14
C SER A 268 4.40 8.37 10.18
N VAL A 269 3.62 7.33 9.89
CA VAL A 269 2.49 7.44 8.96
C VAL A 269 1.42 8.37 9.49
N ILE A 270 1.11 8.35 10.80
CA ILE A 270 0.17 9.28 11.42
C ILE A 270 0.65 10.73 11.26
N VAL A 271 1.92 11.00 11.57
CA VAL A 271 2.50 12.36 11.47
C VAL A 271 2.43 12.86 10.02
N TRP A 272 2.90 12.06 9.06
CA TRP A 272 2.85 12.42 7.64
C TRP A 272 1.42 12.64 7.13
N THR A 273 0.49 11.77 7.52
CA THR A 273 -0.93 11.89 7.15
C THR A 273 -1.52 13.19 7.67
N LEU A 274 -1.27 13.53 8.94
CA LEU A 274 -1.75 14.78 9.52
C LEU A 274 -1.16 16.00 8.81
N VAL A 275 0.15 16.01 8.55
CA VAL A 275 0.82 17.10 7.83
C VAL A 275 0.16 17.33 6.46
N ILE A 276 -0.08 16.27 5.69
CA ILE A 276 -0.71 16.39 4.36
C ILE A 276 -2.16 16.87 4.48
N ILE A 277 -2.96 16.35 5.42
CA ILE A 277 -4.34 16.81 5.63
C ILE A 277 -4.39 18.30 5.97
N PHE A 278 -3.47 18.78 6.82
CA PHE A 278 -3.37 20.20 7.14
C PHE A 278 -3.02 21.04 5.91
N LEU A 279 -2.09 20.57 5.07
CA LEU A 279 -1.73 21.21 3.82
C LEU A 279 -2.91 21.24 2.83
N ASP A 280 -3.65 20.15 2.68
CA ASP A 280 -4.85 20.07 1.84
C ASP A 280 -5.87 21.13 2.26
N ILE A 281 -6.24 21.15 3.55
CA ILE A 281 -7.23 22.10 4.09
C ILE A 281 -6.76 23.55 3.90
N TYR A 282 -5.46 23.81 4.07
CA TYR A 282 -4.88 25.14 3.90
C TYR A 282 -4.89 25.58 2.43
N LEU A 283 -4.42 24.73 1.52
CA LEU A 283 -4.29 25.04 0.10
C LEU A 283 -5.64 25.09 -0.61
N MET A 284 -6.61 24.24 -0.24
CA MET A 284 -7.97 24.31 -0.79
C MET A 284 -8.62 25.69 -0.59
N ARG A 285 -8.26 26.44 0.45
CA ARG A 285 -8.75 27.81 0.65
C ARG A 285 -8.16 28.82 -0.32
N LYS A 286 -7.01 28.50 -0.92
CA LYS A 286 -6.31 29.36 -1.89
C LYS A 286 -6.74 29.08 -3.33
N VAL A 287 -7.36 27.93 -3.58
CA VAL A 287 -7.94 27.60 -4.88
C VAL A 287 -9.09 28.58 -5.14
N ARG A 288 -8.90 29.50 -6.11
CA ARG A 288 -9.88 30.52 -6.52
C ARG A 288 -10.85 30.00 -7.56
#